data_AF-A0A5K1E5X1-F1
#
_entry.id   AF-A0A5K1E5X1-F1
#
_cell.length_a   1.000
_cell.length_b   1.000
_cell.length_c   1.000
_cell.angle_alpha   90.00
_cell.angle_beta   90.00
_cell.angle_gamma   90.00
#
_symmetry.space_group_name_H-M   'P 1'
#
loop_
_entity.id
_entity.type
_entity.pdbx_description
1 polymer ?
#
loop_
_entity_poly.entity_id
_entity_poly.type
_entity_poly.pdbx_seq_one_letter_code
_entity_poly.pdbx_strand_id
1 'polypeptide(L)' 'GFRSRSTNGDFYVGQTLRIRVGPLKGYLCRVLDAYRSDITVKLDSQMKVVK' A
#
# COMPACT_ATOMS: atom_id res chain seq x y z
N GLY A 1 -3.91 16.78 6.88
CA GLY A 1 -2.86 16.20 6.02
C GLY A 1 -2.18 15.07 6.76
N PHE A 2 -2.31 13.83 6.27
CA PHE A 2 -1.77 12.65 6.94
C PHE A 2 -0.26 12.56 6.74
N ARG A 3 0.50 13.14 7.68
CA ARG A 3 1.93 12.89 7.83
C ARG A 3 2.09 11.53 8.51
N SER A 4 2.55 10.52 7.77
CA SER A 4 3.21 9.38 8.41
C SER A 4 4.69 9.44 8.05
N ARG A 5 5.44 10.03 8.98
CA ARG A 5 6.89 9.94 9.05
C ARG A 5 7.16 8.69 9.91
N SER A 6 7.38 7.54 9.28
CA SER A 6 8.07 6.43 9.96
C SER A 6 9.46 6.35 9.37
N THR A 7 10.42 6.81 10.16
CA THR A 7 11.85 6.79 9.83
C THR A 7 12.49 5.45 10.21
N ASN A 8 11.71 4.39 10.45
CA ASN A 8 12.23 3.05 10.72
C ASN A 8 11.37 2.00 10.01
N GLY A 9 11.89 1.50 8.89
CA GLY A 9 11.83 0.13 8.34
C GLY A 9 10.50 -0.61 8.15
N ASP A 10 9.54 -0.47 9.05
CA ASP A 10 8.50 -1.49 9.23
C ASP A 10 7.12 -0.97 8.83
N PHE A 11 6.43 -1.80 8.05
CA PHE A 11 5.04 -1.60 7.67
C PHE A 11 4.13 -2.23 8.72
N TYR A 12 3.01 -1.60 9.03
CA TYR A 12 2.01 -2.13 9.97
C TYR A 12 0.73 -2.58 9.25
N VAL A 13 0.07 -3.61 9.78
CA VAL A 13 -1.22 -4.09 9.26
C VAL A 13 -2.25 -2.96 9.29
N GLY A 14 -2.98 -2.80 8.19
CA GLY A 14 -3.94 -1.73 7.99
C GLY A 14 -3.33 -0.40 7.52
N GLN A 15 -2.01 -0.29 7.40
CA GLN A 15 -1.37 0.88 6.80
C GLN A 15 -1.79 1.03 5.33
N THR A 16 -2.11 2.26 4.93
CA THR A 16 -2.36 2.59 3.52
C THR A 16 -1.05 2.99 2.85
N LEU A 17 -0.75 2.33 1.73
CA LEU A 17 0.45 2.53 0.94
C LEU A 17 0.09 2.90 -0.50
N ARG A 18 1.04 3.50 -1.21
CA ARG A 18 0.92 3.78 -2.64
C ARG A 18 2.08 3.16 -3.38
N ILE A 19 1.79 2.33 -4.37
CA ILE A 19 2.81 1.64 -5.16
C ILE A 19 3.51 2.67 -6.06
N ARG A 20 4.85 2.71 -6.02
CA ARG A 20 5.66 3.70 -6.76
C ARG A 20 6.35 3.13 -8.01
N VAL A 21 6.46 1.81 -8.11
CA VAL A 21 7.25 1.11 -9.14
C VAL A 21 6.49 -0.12 -9.64
N GLY A 22 6.71 -0.52 -10.89
CA GLY A 22 6.11 -1.70 -11.51
C GLY A 22 4.75 -1.45 -12.17
N PRO A 23 4.10 -2.50 -12.71
CA PRO A 23 2.86 -2.39 -13.49
C PRO A 23 1.66 -1.87 -12.68
N LEU A 24 1.71 -2.00 -11.35
CA LEU A 24 0.70 -1.49 -10.42
C LEU A 24 1.05 -0.12 -9.84
N LYS A 25 2.00 0.62 -10.45
CA LYS A 25 2.36 1.97 -10.01
C LYS A 25 1.13 2.88 -9.97
N GLY A 26 1.03 3.66 -8.89
CA GLY A 26 -0.03 4.63 -8.68
C GLY A 26 -1.21 4.11 -7.86
N TYR A 27 -1.39 2.78 -7.78
CA TYR A 27 -2.45 2.16 -6.99
C TYR A 27 -2.26 2.41 -5.49
N LEU A 28 -3.38 2.64 -4.82
CA LEU A 28 -3.47 2.59 -3.36
C LEU A 28 -3.68 1.15 -2.92
N CYS A 29 -3.09 0.79 -1.79
CA CYS A 29 -3.24 -0.52 -1.20
C CYS A 29 -3.22 -0.43 0.31
N ARG A 30 -3.73 -1.48 0.95
CA ARG A 30 -3.75 -1.61 2.40
C ARG A 30 -3.00 -2.88 2.81
N VAL A 31 -2.10 -2.75 3.77
CA VAL A 31 -1.33 -3.88 4.30
C VAL A 31 -2.28 -4.84 5.00
N LEU A 32 -2.21 -6.11 4.61
CA LEU A 32 -2.93 -7.21 5.25
C LEU A 32 -2.02 -7.97 6.21
N ASP A 33 -0.77 -8.18 5.80
CA ASP A 33 0.22 -8.92 6.56
C ASP A 33 1.63 -8.45 6.19
N ALA A 34 2.56 -8.56 7.14
CA ALA A 34 3.96 -8.21 6.96
C ALA A 34 4.83 -9.27 7.63
N TYR A 35 5.64 -9.97 6.83
CA TYR A 35 6.55 -11.01 7.30
C TYR A 35 7.96 -10.73 6.79
N ARG A 36 8.88 -10.42 7.72
CA ARG A 36 10.28 -10.05 7.42
C ARG A 36 10.36 -8.90 6.40
N SER A 37 10.60 -9.22 5.12
CA SER A 37 10.72 -8.25 4.03
C SER A 37 9.58 -8.38 3.01
N ASP A 38 8.72 -9.38 3.17
CA ASP A 38 7.57 -9.62 2.31
C ASP A 38 6.31 -9.04 2.94
N ILE A 39 5.49 -8.39 2.12
CA ILE A 39 4.30 -7.68 2.58
C ILE A 39 3.14 -8.09 1.68
N THR A 40 2.10 -8.63 2.29
CA THR A 40 0.85 -8.90 1.60
C THR A 40 -0.03 -7.66 1.68
N VAL A 41 -0.42 -7.14 0.51
CA VAL A 41 -1.26 -5.95 0.41
C VAL A 41 -2.52 -6.25 -0.38
N LYS A 42 -3.65 -5.68 0.05
CA LYS A 42 -4.87 -5.62 -0.75
C LYS A 42 -4.83 -4.35 -1.58
N LEU A 43 -4.91 -4.47 -2.91
CA LEU A 43 -5.14 -3.31 -3.76
C LEU A 43 -6.51 -2.74 -3.42
N ASP A 44 -6.54 -1.44 -3.12
CA ASP A 44 -7.79 -0.71 -3.08
C ASP A 44 -8.25 -0.65 -4.54
N SER A 45 -9.35 -1.34 -4.85
CA SER A 45 -9.91 -1.29 -6.18
C SER A 45 -10.25 0.16 -6.45
N GLN A 46 -9.51 0.82 -7.36
CA GLN A 46 -10.14 1.89 -8.09
C GLN A 46 -11.35 1.23 -8.73
N MET A 47 -12.56 1.53 -8.22
CA MET A 47 -13.77 1.35 -8.98
C MET A 47 -13.50 2.08 -10.30
N LYS A 48 -13.02 1.33 -11.29
CA LYS A 48 -12.88 1.81 -12.65
C LYS A 48 -14.30 2.16 -13.00
N VAL A 49 -14.56 3.45 -13.19
CA VAL A 49 -15.69 3.87 -14.00
C VAL A 49 -15.41 3.24 -15.35
N VAL A 50 -16.07 2.11 -15.61
CA VAL A 50 -16.11 1.51 -16.94
C VAL A 50 -16.88 2.52 -17.77
N LYS A 51 -16.20 3.15 -18.72
CA LYS A 51 -16.85 3.90 -19.79
C LYS A 51 -17.20 2.93 -20.92
#